data_AF-A0A496VM74-F1
#
_entry.id   AF-A0A496VM74-F1
#
_cell.length_a   1.000
_cell.length_b   1.000
_cell.length_c   1.000
_cell.angle_alpha   90.00
_cell.angle_beta   90.00
_cell.angle_gamma   90.00
#
_symmetry.space_group_name_H-M   'P 1'
#
loop_
_entity.id
_entity.type
_entity.pdbx_description
1 polymer ?
#
loop_
_entity_poly.entity_id
_entity_poly.type
_entity_poly.pdbx_seq_one_letter_code
_entity_poly.pdbx_strand_id
1 'polypeptide(L)'
;MTRSRIVLFLLVAIYTMALMMIEWQTSQDFVRQFVTDIGQNKILFYGIHTTLSVFLLWATALIFGVCLLYIDKVKQRQEYFFYLSQIIMFTYLGFDDRFLIHENIGQWLGRNDAYLVLGLGFIEIGLLVWLGNLRQKTKAARYFLYSGAIFFAMMVIIDAKFPPKMLLRLSLEEITKLWADICLISFAWEILKQHIRRK
;
A
#
# COMPACT_ATOMS: atom_id res chain seq x y z
N MET A 1 -13.06 -3.82 -17.12
CA MET A 1 -12.42 -4.46 -15.95
C MET A 1 -12.57 -5.97 -16.10
N THR A 2 -11.56 -6.79 -15.77
CA THR A 2 -11.71 -8.27 -15.85
C THR A 2 -12.62 -8.77 -14.74
N ARG A 3 -13.32 -9.90 -14.94
CA ARG A 3 -14.23 -10.49 -13.93
C ARG A 3 -13.55 -10.71 -12.57
N SER A 4 -12.31 -11.19 -12.57
CA SER A 4 -11.50 -11.38 -11.36
C SER A 4 -11.29 -10.11 -10.54
N ARG A 5 -11.11 -8.96 -11.21
CA ARG A 5 -10.97 -7.67 -10.53
C ARG A 5 -12.28 -7.20 -9.94
N ILE A 6 -13.39 -7.35 -10.65
CA ILE A 6 -14.70 -7.00 -10.10
C ILE A 6 -14.93 -7.76 -8.80
N VAL A 7 -14.64 -9.06 -8.78
CA VAL A 7 -14.73 -9.89 -7.57
C VAL A 7 -13.80 -9.38 -6.47
N LEU A 8 -12.54 -9.09 -6.76
CA LEU A 8 -11.59 -8.54 -5.77
C LEU A 8 -12.13 -7.25 -5.13
N PHE A 9 -12.54 -6.28 -5.96
CA PHE A 9 -13.04 -4.99 -5.49
C PHE A 9 -14.33 -5.14 -4.67
N LEU A 10 -15.23 -6.05 -5.06
CA LEU A 10 -16.44 -6.36 -4.30
C LEU A 10 -16.12 -6.99 -2.94
N LEU A 11 -15.20 -7.96 -2.89
CA LEU A 11 -14.80 -8.59 -1.63
C LEU A 11 -14.18 -7.57 -0.66
N VAL A 12 -13.33 -6.67 -1.18
CA VAL A 12 -12.70 -5.62 -0.37
C VAL A 12 -13.74 -4.59 0.08
N ALA A 13 -14.72 -4.25 -0.76
CA ALA A 13 -15.82 -3.37 -0.36
C ALA A 13 -16.68 -4.00 0.74
N ILE A 14 -16.99 -5.29 0.65
CA ILE A 14 -17.70 -6.03 1.71
C ILE A 14 -16.88 -6.02 3.00
N TYR A 15 -15.58 -6.31 2.91
CA TYR A 15 -14.67 -6.28 4.05
C TYR A 15 -14.61 -4.87 4.69
N THR A 16 -14.52 -3.83 3.88
CA THR A 16 -14.55 -2.41 4.29
C THR A 16 -15.83 -2.08 5.08
N MET A 17 -16.99 -2.45 4.53
CA MET A 17 -18.29 -2.22 5.18
C MET A 17 -18.39 -3.00 6.50
N ALA A 18 -17.95 -4.25 6.51
CA ALA A 18 -17.96 -5.08 7.71
C ALA A 18 -17.10 -4.47 8.83
N LEU A 19 -15.86 -4.03 8.51
CA LEU A 19 -14.96 -3.45 9.50
C LEU A 19 -15.52 -2.15 10.10
N MET A 20 -16.04 -1.26 9.25
CA MET A 20 -16.69 -0.02 9.72
C MET A 20 -17.94 -0.31 10.56
N MET A 21 -18.75 -1.29 10.18
CA MET A 21 -19.95 -1.67 10.92
C MET A 21 -19.60 -2.27 12.28
N ILE A 22 -18.55 -3.08 12.37
CA ILE A 22 -18.07 -3.62 13.64
C ILE A 22 -17.59 -2.47 14.55
N GLU A 23 -16.77 -1.54 14.05
CA GLU A 23 -16.31 -0.41 14.87
C GLU A 23 -17.48 0.44 15.36
N TRP A 24 -18.44 0.73 14.46
CA TRP A 24 -19.64 1.49 14.78
C TRP A 24 -20.49 0.84 15.88
N GLN A 25 -20.59 -0.49 15.88
CA GLN A 25 -21.40 -1.24 16.85
C GLN A 25 -20.69 -1.57 18.15
N THR A 26 -19.35 -1.53 18.18
CA THR A 26 -18.54 -1.96 19.32
C THR A 26 -17.69 -0.81 19.85
N SER A 27 -16.43 -0.74 19.44
CA SER A 27 -15.51 0.34 19.75
C SER A 27 -14.25 0.25 18.88
N GLN A 28 -13.48 1.34 18.86
CA GLN A 28 -12.17 1.38 18.23
C GLN A 28 -11.21 0.34 18.83
N ASP A 29 -11.27 0.08 20.15
CA ASP A 29 -10.41 -0.90 20.83
C ASP A 29 -10.72 -2.34 20.43
N PHE A 30 -11.98 -2.65 20.14
CA PHE A 30 -12.37 -3.96 19.64
C PHE A 30 -11.84 -4.16 18.22
N VAL A 31 -12.04 -3.18 17.34
CA VAL A 31 -11.59 -3.27 15.95
C VAL A 31 -10.07 -3.28 15.83
N ARG A 32 -9.38 -2.57 16.73
CA ARG A 32 -7.92 -2.58 16.84
C ARG A 32 -7.34 -3.98 16.77
N GLN A 33 -7.99 -5.00 17.30
CA GLN A 33 -7.49 -6.38 17.25
C GLN A 33 -7.40 -6.98 15.83
N PHE A 34 -8.26 -6.56 14.90
CA PHE A 34 -8.21 -7.01 13.51
C PHE A 34 -7.20 -6.22 12.67
N VAL A 35 -6.89 -4.98 13.09
CA VAL A 35 -6.07 -4.02 12.36
C VAL A 35 -4.68 -3.78 12.92
N THR A 36 -4.42 -4.13 14.19
CA THR A 36 -3.09 -4.00 14.80
C THR A 36 -2.26 -5.24 14.67
N ASP A 37 -0.96 -5.01 14.78
CA ASP A 37 0.10 -5.99 14.63
C ASP A 37 0.01 -7.19 15.56
N ILE A 38 0.69 -8.26 15.15
CA ILE A 38 0.67 -9.57 15.80
C ILE A 38 1.36 -9.52 17.19
N GLY A 39 0.65 -9.03 18.22
CA GLY A 39 0.88 -9.27 19.65
C GLY A 39 0.21 -10.54 20.20
N GLN A 40 0.36 -10.79 21.50
CA GLN A 40 0.01 -12.06 22.18
C GLN A 40 -1.50 -12.33 22.39
N ASN A 41 -2.40 -11.73 21.61
CA ASN A 41 -3.84 -11.87 21.82
C ASN A 41 -4.40 -13.11 21.10
N LYS A 42 -5.11 -13.97 21.87
CA LYS A 42 -5.70 -15.25 21.41
C LYS A 42 -7.07 -15.06 20.74
N ILE A 43 -7.20 -14.10 19.83
CA ILE A 43 -8.49 -13.75 19.21
C ILE A 43 -8.48 -14.21 17.74
N LEU A 44 -9.60 -14.76 17.27
CA LEU A 44 -9.75 -15.20 15.88
C LEU A 44 -9.61 -14.00 14.94
N PHE A 45 -8.85 -14.16 13.85
CA PHE A 45 -8.54 -13.13 12.84
C PHE A 45 -7.68 -11.94 13.31
N TYR A 46 -6.94 -12.12 14.40
CA TYR A 46 -6.02 -11.12 14.89
C TYR A 46 -4.95 -10.73 13.85
N GLY A 47 -4.76 -9.43 13.65
CA GLY A 47 -3.79 -8.88 12.69
C GLY A 47 -4.02 -9.25 11.22
N ILE A 48 -5.24 -9.67 10.86
CA ILE A 48 -5.57 -10.08 9.48
C ILE A 48 -5.38 -8.93 8.48
N HIS A 49 -5.71 -7.70 8.88
CA HIS A 49 -5.60 -6.53 8.02
C HIS A 49 -4.15 -6.24 7.67
N THR A 50 -3.30 -6.11 8.69
CA THR A 50 -1.86 -5.85 8.52
C THR A 50 -1.21 -6.98 7.73
N THR A 51 -1.58 -8.23 7.98
CA THR A 51 -1.08 -9.38 7.22
C THR A 51 -1.45 -9.27 5.73
N LEU A 52 -2.67 -8.83 5.41
CA LEU A 52 -3.11 -8.63 4.04
C LEU A 52 -2.35 -7.49 3.37
N SER A 53 -2.21 -6.33 4.03
CA SER A 53 -1.47 -5.17 3.51
C SER A 53 0.00 -5.53 3.22
N VAL A 54 0.69 -6.16 4.18
CA VAL A 54 2.07 -6.64 4.01
C VAL A 54 2.19 -7.62 2.83
N PHE A 55 1.24 -8.56 2.73
CA PHE A 55 1.21 -9.49 1.60
C PHE A 55 1.07 -8.77 0.26
N LEU A 56 0.19 -7.76 0.16
CA LEU A 56 -0.02 -6.98 -1.06
C LEU A 56 1.22 -6.14 -1.43
N LEU A 57 1.87 -5.52 -0.44
CA LEU A 57 3.11 -4.76 -0.65
C LEU A 57 4.24 -5.66 -1.17
N TRP A 58 4.47 -6.80 -0.53
CA TRP A 58 5.50 -7.74 -0.99
C TRP A 58 5.16 -8.41 -2.33
N ALA A 59 3.88 -8.71 -2.58
CA ALA A 59 3.45 -9.17 -3.91
C ALA A 59 3.71 -8.10 -4.99
N THR A 60 3.53 -6.83 -4.66
CA THR A 60 3.84 -5.69 -5.55
C THR A 60 5.34 -5.64 -5.85
N ALA A 61 6.18 -5.74 -4.82
CA ALA A 61 7.64 -5.82 -4.96
C ALA A 61 8.04 -7.01 -5.85
N LEU A 62 7.44 -8.19 -5.63
CA LEU A 62 7.71 -9.39 -6.41
C LEU A 62 7.35 -9.21 -7.89
N ILE A 63 6.19 -8.61 -8.19
CA ILE A 63 5.79 -8.34 -9.59
C ILE A 63 6.79 -7.40 -10.27
N PHE A 64 7.28 -6.38 -9.57
CA PHE A 64 8.33 -5.52 -10.12
C PHE A 64 9.67 -6.26 -10.27
N GLY A 65 10.00 -7.17 -9.36
CA GLY A 65 11.13 -8.09 -9.49
C GLY A 65 11.02 -8.95 -10.75
N VAL A 66 9.84 -9.49 -11.03
CA VAL A 66 9.57 -10.21 -12.28
C VAL A 66 9.73 -9.29 -13.47
N CYS A 67 9.19 -8.06 -13.45
CA CYS A 67 9.37 -7.08 -14.53
C CYS A 67 10.85 -6.78 -14.81
N LEU A 68 11.67 -6.66 -13.75
CA LEU A 68 13.11 -6.40 -13.86
C LEU A 68 13.84 -7.48 -14.67
N LEU A 69 13.41 -8.74 -14.59
CA LEU A 69 13.97 -9.85 -15.38
C LEU A 69 13.74 -9.71 -16.89
N TYR A 70 12.77 -8.89 -17.31
CA TYR A 70 12.48 -8.63 -18.72
C TYR A 70 13.26 -7.43 -19.29
N ILE A 71 13.98 -6.68 -18.45
CA ILE A 71 14.66 -5.45 -18.84
C ILE A 71 16.12 -5.71 -19.22
N ASP A 72 16.53 -5.25 -20.40
CA ASP A 72 17.95 -5.19 -20.78
C ASP A 72 18.61 -4.02 -20.04
N LYS A 73 19.42 -4.33 -19.03
CA LYS A 73 20.09 -3.33 -18.17
C LYS A 73 20.95 -2.33 -18.95
N VAL A 74 21.51 -2.74 -20.09
CA VAL A 74 22.40 -1.88 -20.90
C VAL A 74 21.58 -0.92 -21.74
N LYS A 75 20.53 -1.42 -22.41
CA LYS A 75 19.69 -0.60 -23.31
C LYS A 75 18.65 0.24 -22.58
N GLN A 76 18.14 -0.23 -21.44
CA GLN A 76 16.99 0.34 -20.73
C GLN A 76 17.34 0.70 -19.29
N ARG A 77 18.49 1.37 -19.09
CA ARG A 77 19.06 1.67 -17.77
C ARG A 77 18.11 2.44 -16.84
N GLN A 78 17.35 3.40 -17.37
CA GLN A 78 16.39 4.18 -16.57
C GLN A 78 15.23 3.31 -16.06
N GLU A 79 14.66 2.45 -16.92
CA GLU A 79 13.60 1.52 -16.51
C GLU A 79 14.12 0.49 -15.50
N TYR A 80 15.35 0.01 -15.67
CA TYR A 80 16.00 -0.87 -14.71
C TYR A 80 16.05 -0.23 -13.30
N PHE A 81 16.52 1.01 -13.20
CA PHE A 81 16.58 1.71 -11.90
C PHE A 81 15.21 2.03 -11.33
N PHE A 82 14.23 2.34 -12.19
CA PHE A 82 12.84 2.49 -11.76
C PHE A 82 12.35 1.21 -11.08
N TYR A 83 12.42 0.07 -11.76
CA TYR A 83 11.94 -1.20 -11.18
C TYR A 83 12.70 -1.60 -9.92
N LEU A 84 14.02 -1.38 -9.89
CA LEU A 84 14.82 -1.62 -8.70
C LEU A 84 14.37 -0.74 -7.53
N SER A 85 14.10 0.55 -7.76
CA SER A 85 13.63 1.46 -6.71
C SER A 85 12.26 1.06 -6.19
N GLN A 86 11.34 0.62 -7.06
CA GLN A 86 10.03 0.12 -6.66
C GLN A 86 10.15 -1.15 -5.80
N ILE A 87 11.02 -2.10 -6.17
CA ILE A 87 11.27 -3.31 -5.36
C ILE A 87 11.73 -2.90 -3.96
N ILE A 88 12.74 -2.04 -3.87
CA ILE A 88 13.28 -1.59 -2.58
C ILE A 88 12.19 -0.88 -1.75
N MET A 89 11.43 0.04 -2.36
CA MET A 89 10.38 0.80 -1.69
C MET A 89 9.29 -0.11 -1.14
N PHE A 90 8.72 -1.01 -1.96
CA PHE A 90 7.62 -1.88 -1.53
C PHE A 90 8.07 -2.97 -0.56
N THR A 91 9.29 -3.47 -0.71
CA THR A 91 9.89 -4.37 0.28
C THR A 91 10.06 -3.65 1.61
N TYR A 92 10.62 -2.43 1.61
CA TYR A 92 10.77 -1.62 2.81
C TYR A 92 9.42 -1.34 3.47
N LEU A 93 8.41 -0.88 2.73
CA LEU A 93 7.07 -0.61 3.27
C LEU A 93 6.45 -1.86 3.90
N GLY A 94 6.58 -3.04 3.26
CA GLY A 94 6.07 -4.27 3.87
C GLY A 94 6.84 -4.71 5.12
N PHE A 95 8.14 -4.38 5.22
CA PHE A 95 8.90 -4.55 6.46
C PHE A 95 8.48 -3.52 7.52
N ASP A 96 8.29 -2.28 7.11
CA ASP A 96 7.88 -1.18 7.98
C ASP A 96 6.52 -1.46 8.63
N ASP A 97 5.54 -1.86 7.82
CA ASP A 97 4.21 -2.30 8.28
C ASP A 97 4.24 -3.50 9.21
N ARG A 98 5.24 -4.39 9.06
CA ARG A 98 5.32 -5.62 9.84
C ARG A 98 6.08 -5.46 11.16
N PHE A 99 7.05 -4.56 11.18
CA PHE A 99 8.01 -4.41 12.27
C PHE A 99 7.97 -3.02 12.91
N LEU A 100 7.02 -2.16 12.49
CA LEU A 100 6.80 -0.81 13.01
C LEU A 100 8.09 0.01 13.01
N ILE A 101 8.83 -0.05 11.89
CA ILE A 101 10.15 0.58 11.80
C ILE A 101 10.01 2.10 11.95
N HIS A 102 9.00 2.71 11.32
CA HIS A 102 8.68 4.12 11.41
C HIS A 102 8.24 4.56 12.81
N GLU A 103 7.48 3.74 13.55
CA GLU A 103 7.15 4.05 14.95
C GLU A 103 8.41 4.03 15.82
N ASN A 104 9.25 2.99 15.69
CA ASN A 104 10.48 2.85 16.45
C ASN A 104 11.46 4.02 16.17
N ILE A 105 11.59 4.42 14.91
CA ILE A 105 12.43 5.57 14.52
C ILE A 105 11.78 6.89 14.95
N GLY A 106 10.46 7.03 14.82
CA GLY A 106 9.71 8.22 15.24
C GLY A 106 9.85 8.49 16.74
N GLN A 107 9.71 7.43 17.55
CA GLN A 107 9.97 7.48 19.00
C GLN A 107 11.42 7.88 19.29
N TRP A 108 12.39 7.31 18.59
CA TRP A 108 13.81 7.65 18.75
C TRP A 108 14.11 9.12 18.39
N LEU A 109 13.45 9.66 17.36
CA LEU A 109 13.62 11.04 16.91
C LEU A 109 12.73 12.05 17.68
N GLY A 110 11.83 11.59 18.55
CA GLY A 110 10.86 12.44 19.24
C GLY A 110 9.91 13.17 18.30
N ARG A 111 9.63 12.61 17.11
CA ARG A 111 8.76 13.20 16.09
C ARG A 111 7.58 12.29 15.80
N ASN A 112 6.49 12.88 15.32
CA ASN A 112 5.34 12.14 14.82
C ASN A 112 5.77 11.25 13.63
N ASP A 113 5.43 9.99 13.73
CA ASP A 113 5.67 8.87 12.83
C ASP A 113 5.11 9.12 11.41
N ALA A 114 4.00 9.86 11.29
CA ALA A 114 3.42 10.26 9.99
C ALA A 114 4.40 11.02 9.09
N TYR A 115 5.37 11.76 9.66
CA TYR A 115 6.36 12.50 8.87
C TYR A 115 7.35 11.60 8.14
N LEU A 116 7.66 10.42 8.69
CA LEU A 116 8.54 9.45 8.04
C LEU A 116 7.85 8.85 6.82
N VAL A 117 6.60 8.42 6.99
CA VAL A 117 5.76 7.88 5.91
C VAL A 117 5.53 8.93 4.81
N LEU A 118 5.26 10.17 5.18
CA LEU A 118 5.11 11.29 4.25
C LEU A 118 6.42 11.60 3.50
N GLY A 119 7.56 11.50 4.17
CA GLY A 119 8.88 11.62 3.54
C GLY A 119 9.13 10.54 2.47
N LEU A 120 8.77 9.29 2.76
CA LEU A 120 8.82 8.21 1.77
C LEU A 120 7.90 8.47 0.59
N GLY A 121 6.70 9.02 0.83
CA GLY A 121 5.79 9.45 -0.22
C GLY A 121 6.42 10.48 -1.18
N PHE A 122 7.16 11.46 -0.65
CA PHE A 122 7.89 12.42 -1.51
C PHE A 122 9.03 11.77 -2.29
N ILE A 123 9.78 10.85 -1.68
CA ILE A 123 10.82 10.09 -2.39
C ILE A 123 10.20 9.31 -3.54
N GLU A 124 9.08 8.64 -3.30
CA GLU A 124 8.37 7.87 -4.33
C GLU A 124 7.86 8.75 -5.46
N ILE A 125 7.28 9.93 -5.16
CA ILE A 125 6.89 10.90 -6.20
C ILE A 125 8.12 11.31 -7.03
N GLY A 126 9.26 11.58 -6.39
CA GLY A 126 10.52 11.89 -7.08
C GLY A 126 10.96 10.77 -8.02
N LEU A 127 10.90 9.51 -7.57
CA LEU A 127 11.22 8.32 -8.36
C LEU A 127 10.26 8.15 -9.55
N LEU A 128 8.95 8.35 -9.35
CA LEU A 128 7.94 8.26 -10.40
C LEU A 128 8.11 9.34 -11.47
N VAL A 129 8.43 10.57 -11.07
CA VAL A 129 8.65 11.69 -11.99
C VAL A 129 9.96 11.51 -12.76
N TRP A 130 11.04 11.13 -12.08
CA TRP A 130 12.36 11.05 -12.70
C TRP A 130 12.57 9.76 -13.49
N LEU A 131 12.16 8.60 -12.95
CA LEU A 131 12.44 7.29 -13.53
C LEU A 131 11.20 6.59 -14.11
N GLY A 132 10.00 6.90 -13.60
CA GLY A 132 8.79 6.14 -13.91
C GLY A 132 8.22 6.29 -15.32
N ASN A 133 8.61 7.35 -16.05
CA ASN A 133 8.17 7.65 -17.42
C ASN A 133 6.66 7.40 -17.64
N LEU A 134 5.84 7.95 -16.72
CA LEU A 134 4.43 7.60 -16.56
C LEU A 134 3.59 7.79 -17.84
N ARG A 135 3.99 8.72 -18.72
CA ARG A 135 3.30 8.98 -19.99
C ARG A 135 3.28 7.76 -20.92
N GLN A 136 4.31 6.91 -20.85
CA GLN A 136 4.45 5.70 -21.67
C GLN A 136 3.72 4.49 -21.08
N LYS A 137 3.22 4.59 -19.83
CA LYS A 137 2.45 3.54 -19.18
C LYS A 137 1.00 3.55 -19.68
N THR A 138 0.36 2.38 -19.65
CA THR A 138 -1.04 2.25 -20.10
C THR A 138 -1.98 3.16 -19.29
N LYS A 139 -3.11 3.54 -19.89
CA LYS A 139 -4.14 4.35 -19.18
C LYS A 139 -4.61 3.64 -17.90
N ALA A 140 -4.76 2.32 -17.94
CA ALA A 140 -5.15 1.52 -16.78
C ALA A 140 -4.09 1.54 -15.67
N ALA A 141 -2.80 1.41 -16.01
CA ALA A 141 -1.72 1.51 -15.02
C ALA A 141 -1.73 2.87 -14.32
N ARG A 142 -1.82 3.96 -15.09
CA ARG A 142 -1.89 5.32 -14.54
C ARG A 142 -3.11 5.52 -13.63
N TYR A 143 -4.28 5.02 -14.03
CA TYR A 143 -5.49 5.09 -13.22
C TYR A 143 -5.28 4.47 -11.84
N PHE A 144 -4.71 3.25 -11.78
CA PHE A 144 -4.45 2.58 -10.50
C PHE A 144 -3.38 3.30 -9.68
N LEU A 145 -2.30 3.77 -10.30
CA LEU A 145 -1.28 4.55 -9.60
C LEU A 145 -1.87 5.81 -8.95
N TYR A 146 -2.66 6.59 -9.70
CA TYR A 146 -3.27 7.81 -9.16
C TYR A 146 -4.33 7.51 -8.10
N SER A 147 -5.12 6.44 -8.28
CA SER A 147 -6.08 6.01 -7.25
C SER A 147 -5.37 5.60 -5.97
N GLY A 148 -4.27 4.85 -6.07
CA GLY A 148 -3.44 4.48 -4.92
C GLY A 148 -2.84 5.70 -4.22
N ALA A 149 -2.34 6.67 -4.98
CA ALA A 149 -1.82 7.93 -4.41
C ALA A 149 -2.90 8.74 -3.67
N ILE A 150 -4.13 8.78 -4.19
CA ILE A 150 -5.25 9.45 -3.51
C ILE A 150 -5.57 8.76 -2.19
N PHE A 151 -5.70 7.42 -2.18
CA PHE A 151 -5.97 6.67 -0.97
C PHE A 151 -4.85 6.78 0.06
N PHE A 152 -3.59 6.75 -0.39
CA PHE A 152 -2.43 6.99 0.49
C PHE A 152 -2.47 8.39 1.10
N ALA A 153 -2.75 9.42 0.30
CA ALA A 153 -2.88 10.79 0.82
C ALA A 153 -4.04 10.91 1.83
N MET A 154 -5.17 10.23 1.58
CA MET A 154 -6.27 10.17 2.53
C MET A 154 -5.85 9.54 3.86
N MET A 155 -5.16 8.39 3.81
CA MET A 155 -4.62 7.72 5.00
C MET A 155 -3.74 8.66 5.82
N VAL A 156 -2.77 9.32 5.19
CA VAL A 156 -1.87 10.27 5.86
C VAL A 156 -2.62 11.46 6.47
N ILE A 157 -3.65 11.98 5.80
CA ILE A 157 -4.48 13.06 6.34
C ILE A 157 -5.27 12.60 7.56
N ILE A 158 -5.88 11.41 7.50
CA ILE A 158 -6.65 10.84 8.60
C ILE A 158 -5.74 10.68 9.81
N ASP A 159 -4.58 10.06 9.63
CA ASP A 159 -3.65 9.84 10.73
C ASP A 159 -3.14 11.16 11.34
N ALA A 160 -2.69 12.11 10.51
CA ALA A 160 -2.09 13.35 10.98
C ALA A 160 -3.08 14.38 11.54
N LYS A 161 -4.36 14.35 11.15
CA LYS A 161 -5.34 15.40 11.51
C LYS A 161 -6.47 14.93 12.41
N PHE A 162 -6.84 13.65 12.39
CA PHE A 162 -8.03 13.19 13.10
C PHE A 162 -7.69 12.85 14.55
N PRO A 163 -8.55 13.19 15.53
CA PRO A 163 -8.29 12.86 16.93
C PRO A 163 -8.11 11.35 17.15
N PRO A 164 -7.13 10.91 17.97
CA PRO A 164 -6.82 9.49 18.13
C PRO A 164 -7.98 8.61 18.64
N LYS A 165 -8.93 9.22 19.39
CA LYS A 165 -10.10 8.54 19.98
C LYS A 165 -11.40 8.77 19.20
N MET A 166 -11.32 9.34 18.00
CA MET A 166 -12.50 9.56 17.17
C MET A 166 -13.00 8.21 16.63
N LEU A 167 -14.30 7.94 16.81
CA LEU A 167 -14.95 6.76 16.22
C LEU A 167 -14.72 6.72 14.70
N LEU A 168 -14.39 5.55 14.18
CA LEU A 168 -14.05 5.25 12.77
C LEU A 168 -12.70 5.79 12.31
N ARG A 169 -11.94 6.54 13.14
CA ARG A 169 -10.62 7.07 12.73
C ARG A 169 -9.68 5.93 12.32
N LEU A 170 -9.55 4.91 13.17
CA LEU A 170 -8.68 3.75 12.93
C LEU A 170 -9.15 2.94 11.72
N SER A 171 -10.45 2.61 11.62
CA SER A 171 -10.94 1.88 10.45
C SER A 171 -10.70 2.66 9.16
N LEU A 172 -10.99 3.96 9.13
CA LEU A 172 -10.81 4.78 7.92
C LEU A 172 -9.35 4.84 7.49
N GLU A 173 -8.44 5.04 8.43
CA GLU A 173 -6.99 5.04 8.20
C GLU A 173 -6.53 3.72 7.54
N GLU A 174 -6.86 2.59 8.16
CA GLU A 174 -6.44 1.26 7.72
C GLU A 174 -7.14 0.84 6.41
N ILE A 175 -8.44 1.11 6.28
CA ILE A 175 -9.19 0.84 5.05
C ILE A 175 -8.58 1.64 3.88
N THR A 176 -8.30 2.93 4.07
CA THR A 176 -7.70 3.74 3.01
C THR A 176 -6.30 3.24 2.64
N LYS A 177 -5.51 2.78 3.60
CA LYS A 177 -4.24 2.08 3.35
C LYS A 177 -4.42 0.83 2.49
N LEU A 178 -5.32 -0.07 2.87
CA LEU A 178 -5.59 -1.30 2.12
C LEU A 178 -6.06 -1.01 0.68
N TRP A 179 -6.92 -0.01 0.49
CA TRP A 179 -7.34 0.43 -0.85
C TRP A 179 -6.17 0.99 -1.66
N ALA A 180 -5.22 1.68 -1.03
CA ALA A 180 -3.99 2.08 -1.68
C ALA A 180 -3.19 0.87 -2.16
N ASP A 181 -2.97 -0.14 -1.30
CA ASP A 181 -2.20 -1.34 -1.63
C ASP A 181 -2.83 -2.14 -2.78
N ILE A 182 -4.17 -2.29 -2.78
CA ILE A 182 -4.91 -2.95 -3.88
C ILE A 182 -4.73 -2.20 -5.20
N CYS A 183 -4.69 -0.87 -5.16
CA CYS A 183 -4.41 -0.06 -6.33
C CYS A 183 -2.95 -0.27 -6.79
N LEU A 184 -1.98 -0.31 -5.88
CA LEU A 184 -0.56 -0.47 -6.19
C LEU A 184 -0.23 -1.84 -6.79
N ILE A 185 -0.80 -2.93 -6.24
CA ILE A 185 -0.67 -4.26 -6.85
C ILE A 185 -1.34 -4.30 -8.24
N SER A 186 -2.48 -3.64 -8.40
CA SER A 186 -3.18 -3.56 -9.70
C SER A 186 -2.38 -2.77 -10.73
N PHE A 187 -1.67 -1.72 -10.30
CA PHE A 187 -0.72 -0.96 -11.11
C PHE A 187 0.46 -1.84 -11.56
N ALA A 188 1.12 -2.53 -10.63
CA ALA A 188 2.22 -3.44 -10.95
C ALA A 188 1.78 -4.54 -11.92
N TRP A 189 0.59 -5.11 -11.73
CA TRP A 189 0.03 -6.12 -12.63
C TRP A 189 -0.23 -5.58 -14.05
N GLU A 190 -0.72 -4.34 -14.20
CA GLU A 190 -0.87 -3.72 -15.53
C GLU A 190 0.47 -3.53 -16.24
N ILE A 191 1.51 -3.16 -15.49
CA ILE A 191 2.86 -3.04 -16.04
C ILE A 191 3.40 -4.40 -16.50
N LEU A 192 3.22 -5.45 -15.70
CA LEU A 192 3.65 -6.80 -16.07
C LEU A 192 2.95 -7.27 -17.36
N LYS A 193 1.63 -7.09 -17.45
CA LYS A 193 0.88 -7.41 -18.68
C LYS A 193 1.40 -6.65 -19.90
N GLN A 194 1.81 -5.39 -19.72
CA GLN A 194 2.40 -4.61 -20.81
C GLN A 194 3.73 -5.21 -21.29
N HIS A 195 4.55 -5.76 -20.40
CA HIS A 195 5.80 -6.47 -20.78
C HIS A 195 5.51 -7.77 -21.52
N ILE A 196 4.57 -8.57 -20.99
CA ILE A 196 4.19 -9.85 -21.61
C ILE A 196 3.66 -9.65 -23.03
N ARG A 197 2.90 -8.57 -23.29
CA ARG A 197 2.32 -8.27 -24.61
C ARG A 197 3.29 -7.64 -25.62
N ARG A 198 4.44 -7.14 -25.17
CA ARG A 198 5.45 -6.50 -26.04
C ARG A 198 6.46 -7.50 -26.59
N LYS A 199 6.55 -8.69 -26.00
CA LYS A 199 7.24 -9.86 -26.58
C LYS A 199 6.30 -10.58 -27.53
#